data_AF-A0A957Y3K4-F1
#
_entry.id   AF-A0A957Y3K4-F1
#
_cell.length_a   1.000
_cell.length_b   1.000
_cell.length_c   1.000
_cell.angle_alpha   90.00
_cell.angle_beta   90.00
_cell.angle_gamma   90.00
#
_symmetry.space_group_name_H-M   'P 1'
#
loop_
_entity.id
_entity.type
_entity.pdbx_description
1 polymer ?
#
loop_
_entity_poly.entity_id
_entity_poly.type
_entity_poly.pdbx_seq_one_letter_code
_entity_poly.pdbx_strand_id
1 'polypeptide(L)'
;SALFVSAGGYHHHIGLNTWAGQGTPPAPAGSAGLRHFEIIVPDMDALAKIVARLDRAGVAYQRDEVEITLQDPSRNAIRIVTNDRNM
;
A
#
# COMPACT_ATOMS: atom_id res chain seq x y z
N SER A 1 3.48 -11.25 16.40
CA SER A 1 3.93 -12.00 15.21
C SER A 1 4.61 -11.07 14.24
N ALA A 2 5.19 -11.60 13.18
CA ALA A 2 5.67 -10.84 12.03
C ALA A 2 5.19 -11.50 10.73
N LEU A 3 4.96 -10.71 9.71
CA LEU A 3 4.61 -11.12 8.35
C LEU A 3 5.57 -10.42 7.38
N PHE A 4 6.04 -11.14 6.37
CA PHE A 4 6.90 -10.59 5.32
C PHE A 4 6.27 -10.85 3.98
N VAL A 5 6.24 -9.84 3.12
CA VAL A 5 5.73 -9.95 1.75
C VAL A 5 6.80 -9.56 0.74
N SER A 6 6.85 -10.27 -0.38
CA SER A 6 7.78 -10.03 -1.47
C SER A 6 7.16 -10.33 -2.83
N ALA A 7 7.89 -9.95 -3.87
CA ALA A 7 7.57 -10.22 -5.27
C ALA A 7 8.88 -10.53 -6.02
N GLY A 8 8.81 -11.18 -7.18
CA GLY A 8 9.98 -11.40 -8.04
C GLY A 8 11.08 -12.29 -7.44
N GLY A 9 10.77 -13.12 -6.45
CA GLY A 9 11.75 -14.03 -5.82
C GLY A 9 12.68 -13.39 -4.79
N TYR A 10 12.51 -12.10 -4.46
CA TYR A 10 13.29 -11.44 -3.40
C TYR A 10 12.87 -11.91 -2.00
N HIS A 11 13.80 -11.85 -1.03
CA HIS A 11 13.62 -12.46 0.30
C HIS A 11 12.59 -11.74 1.18
N HIS A 12 12.46 -10.41 1.08
CA HIS A 12 11.35 -9.61 1.66
C HIS A 12 11.40 -8.17 1.16
N HIS A 13 10.27 -7.58 0.79
CA HIS A 13 10.18 -6.15 0.47
C HIS A 13 9.58 -5.35 1.63
N ILE A 14 8.54 -5.89 2.28
CA ILE A 14 7.84 -5.23 3.39
C ILE A 14 7.71 -6.20 4.55
N GLY A 15 8.10 -5.76 5.74
CA GLY A 15 7.87 -6.44 7.01
C GLY A 15 6.75 -5.75 7.79
N LEU A 16 5.78 -6.54 8.28
CA LEU A 16 4.71 -6.10 9.15
C LEU A 16 4.82 -6.83 10.49
N ASN A 17 4.58 -6.13 11.60
CA ASN A 17 4.69 -6.72 12.94
C ASN A 17 3.56 -6.22 13.85
N THR A 18 3.34 -6.95 14.93
CA THR A 18 2.34 -6.61 15.97
C THR A 18 3.02 -6.27 17.30
N TRP A 19 4.27 -5.78 17.29
CA TRP A 19 5.06 -5.60 18.52
C TRP A 19 4.47 -4.55 19.46
N ALA A 20 3.79 -3.55 18.91
CA ALA A 20 3.06 -2.56 19.70
C ALA A 20 1.71 -3.07 20.24
N GLY A 21 1.27 -4.27 19.84
CA GLY A 21 -0.05 -4.84 20.14
C GLY A 21 -0.91 -5.05 18.88
N GLN A 22 -2.05 -5.71 19.04
CA GLN A 22 -3.07 -5.84 17.99
C GLN A 22 -4.17 -4.82 18.20
N GLY A 23 -4.67 -4.23 17.11
CA GLY A 23 -5.74 -3.22 17.19
C GLY A 23 -5.31 -1.91 17.87
N THR A 24 -4.01 -1.65 17.97
CA THR A 24 -3.50 -0.37 18.45
C THR A 24 -4.01 0.76 17.55
N PRO A 25 -4.45 1.89 18.12
CA PRO A 25 -4.89 3.01 17.31
C PRO A 25 -3.72 3.53 16.45
N PRO A 26 -4.01 4.11 15.28
CA PRO A 26 -3.03 4.84 14.50
C PRO A 26 -2.31 5.92 15.32
N ALA A 27 -1.11 6.29 14.88
CA ALA A 27 -0.36 7.38 15.52
C ALA A 27 -1.19 8.70 15.52
N PRO A 28 -1.05 9.55 16.56
CA PRO A 28 -1.71 10.85 16.62
C PRO A 28 -1.37 11.74 15.42
N ALA A 29 -2.28 12.64 15.05
CA ALA A 29 -2.00 13.60 13.98
C ALA A 29 -0.81 14.50 14.36
N GLY A 30 0.11 14.74 13.43
CA GLY A 30 1.30 15.57 13.65
C GLY A 30 2.48 14.87 14.34
N SER A 31 2.34 13.59 14.73
CA SER A 31 3.50 12.82 15.19
C SER A 31 4.43 12.46 14.02
N ALA A 32 5.72 12.27 14.31
CA ALA A 32 6.64 11.67 13.35
C ALA A 32 6.19 10.23 13.00
N GLY A 33 6.21 9.89 11.72
CA GLY A 33 5.77 8.58 11.22
C GLY A 33 5.99 8.43 9.72
N LEU A 34 5.60 7.25 9.19
CA LEU A 34 5.63 7.00 7.76
C LEU A 34 4.55 7.86 7.08
N ARG A 35 4.97 8.71 6.13
CA ARG A 35 4.00 9.52 5.36
C ARG A 35 3.26 8.68 4.33
N HIS A 36 4.02 7.96 3.50
CA HIS A 36 3.49 6.97 2.56
C HIS A 36 4.62 6.04 2.10
N PHE A 37 4.24 4.96 1.43
CA PHE A 37 5.14 4.20 0.56
C PHE A 37 4.46 3.93 -0.79
N GLU A 38 5.27 3.64 -1.80
CA GLU A 38 4.79 3.36 -3.15
C GLU A 38 4.99 1.90 -3.53
N ILE A 39 4.01 1.33 -4.20
CA ILE A 39 4.10 0.04 -4.89
C ILE A 39 4.07 0.34 -6.39
N ILE A 40 5.21 0.18 -7.04
CA ILE A 40 5.33 0.37 -8.49
C ILE A 40 4.92 -0.93 -9.17
N VAL A 41 3.92 -0.86 -10.05
CA VAL A 41 3.43 -1.97 -10.85
C VAL A 41 3.85 -1.81 -12.31
N PRO A 42 3.99 -2.91 -13.08
CA PRO A 42 4.63 -2.84 -14.40
C PRO A 42 3.86 -2.02 -15.42
N ASP A 43 2.53 -2.03 -15.37
CA ASP A 43 1.66 -1.43 -16.38
C ASP A 43 0.25 -1.11 -15.85
N MET A 44 -0.56 -0.47 -16.69
CA MET A 44 -1.96 -0.13 -16.39
C MET A 44 -2.86 -1.35 -16.23
N ASP A 45 -2.54 -2.49 -16.86
CA ASP A 45 -3.30 -3.73 -16.70
C ASP A 45 -3.13 -4.31 -15.29
N ALA A 46 -1.91 -4.26 -14.75
CA ALA A 46 -1.62 -4.62 -13.37
C ALA A 46 -2.34 -3.69 -12.39
N LEU A 47 -2.36 -2.38 -12.66
CA LEU A 47 -3.10 -1.41 -11.87
C LEU A 47 -4.61 -1.71 -11.88
N ALA A 48 -5.19 -1.99 -13.05
CA ALA A 48 -6.61 -2.33 -13.20
C ALA A 48 -6.98 -3.62 -12.45
N LYS A 49 -6.11 -4.64 -12.44
CA LYS A 49 -6.32 -5.86 -11.64
C LYS A 49 -6.35 -5.57 -10.14
N ILE A 50 -5.56 -4.60 -9.67
CA ILE A 50 -5.59 -4.18 -8.26
C ILE A 50 -6.90 -3.45 -7.95
N VAL A 51 -7.34 -2.52 -8.81
CA VAL A 51 -8.65 -1.85 -8.68
C VAL A 51 -9.76 -2.88 -8.50
N ALA A 52 -9.85 -3.87 -9.40
CA ALA A 52 -10.89 -4.90 -9.34
C ALA A 52 -10.84 -5.75 -8.05
N ARG A 53 -9.65 -5.90 -7.45
CA ARG A 53 -9.49 -6.58 -6.15
C ARG A 53 -9.94 -5.68 -4.99
N LEU A 54 -9.65 -4.38 -5.04
CA LEU A 54 -10.09 -3.42 -4.04
C LEU A 54 -11.61 -3.29 -4.04
N ASP A 55 -12.23 -3.17 -5.21
CA ASP A 55 -13.69 -3.10 -5.37
C ASP A 55 -14.37 -4.34 -4.79
N ARG A 56 -13.88 -5.54 -5.13
CA ARG A 56 -14.41 -6.80 -4.61
C ARG A 56 -14.27 -6.92 -3.09
N ALA A 57 -13.21 -6.35 -2.54
CA ALA A 57 -12.95 -6.35 -1.10
C ALA A 57 -13.71 -5.23 -0.36
N GLY A 58 -14.37 -4.30 -1.06
CA GLY A 58 -15.01 -3.13 -0.46
C GLY A 58 -14.01 -2.17 0.19
N VAL A 59 -12.75 -2.15 -0.27
CA VAL A 59 -11.71 -1.27 0.26
C VAL A 59 -11.78 0.07 -0.45
N ALA A 60 -11.91 1.16 0.31
CA ALA A 60 -11.95 2.51 -0.24
C ALA A 60 -10.57 2.95 -0.75
N TYR A 61 -10.55 3.61 -1.89
CA TYR A 61 -9.36 4.20 -2.50
C TYR A 61 -9.74 5.46 -3.28
N GLN A 62 -8.74 6.30 -3.54
CA GLN A 62 -8.78 7.40 -4.49
C GLN A 62 -8.03 6.98 -5.75
N ARG A 63 -8.47 7.43 -6.92
CA ARG A 63 -7.87 7.07 -8.19
C ARG A 63 -7.75 8.28 -9.10
N ASP A 64 -6.56 8.44 -9.67
CA ASP A 64 -6.26 9.33 -10.78
C ASP A 64 -5.92 8.48 -12.03
N GLU A 65 -5.49 9.10 -13.13
CA GLU A 65 -5.25 8.39 -14.40
C GLU A 65 -4.21 7.25 -14.28
N VAL A 66 -3.13 7.48 -13.52
CA VAL A 66 -1.96 6.57 -13.42
C VAL A 66 -1.63 6.15 -11.98
N GLU A 67 -2.52 6.45 -11.02
CA GLU A 67 -2.26 6.18 -9.61
C GLU A 67 -3.53 5.83 -8.84
N ILE A 68 -3.36 4.94 -7.87
CA ILE A 68 -4.32 4.68 -6.80
C ILE A 68 -3.68 5.09 -5.48
N THR A 69 -4.42 5.83 -4.65
CA THR A 69 -4.04 6.10 -3.25
C THR A 69 -5.05 5.46 -2.31
N LEU A 70 -4.57 4.82 -1.26
CA LEU A 70 -5.39 4.24 -0.19
C LEU A 70 -4.68 4.35 1.16
N GLN A 71 -5.39 4.04 2.25
CA GLN A 71 -4.79 3.95 3.59
C GLN A 71 -4.93 2.54 4.13
N ASP A 72 -3.88 2.06 4.82
CA ASP A 72 -3.97 0.85 5.62
C ASP A 72 -4.77 1.11 6.92
N PRO A 73 -5.10 0.06 7.71
CA PRO A 73 -5.81 0.22 8.98
C PRO A 73 -5.09 1.10 10.01
N SER A 74 -3.78 1.28 9.87
CA SER A 74 -2.94 2.14 10.72
C SER A 74 -2.85 3.58 10.19
N ARG A 75 -3.59 3.92 9.12
CA ARG A 75 -3.58 5.21 8.40
C ARG A 75 -2.25 5.55 7.73
N ASN A 76 -1.41 4.57 7.44
CA ASN A 76 -0.28 4.79 6.53
C ASN A 76 -0.84 4.90 5.11
N ALA A 77 -0.45 5.94 4.38
CA ALA A 77 -0.84 6.07 2.98
C ALA A 77 -0.03 5.08 2.11
N ILE A 78 -0.73 4.43 1.19
CA ILE A 78 -0.18 3.55 0.18
C ILE A 78 -0.50 4.18 -1.16
N ARG A 79 0.52 4.35 -2.00
CA ARG A 79 0.36 4.78 -3.40
C ARG A 79 0.70 3.60 -4.30
N ILE A 80 -0.13 3.34 -5.30
CA ILE A 80 0.13 2.30 -6.30
C ILE A 80 0.20 3.00 -7.64
N VAL A 81 1.35 2.90 -8.29
CA VAL A 81 1.71 3.72 -9.45
C VAL A 81 2.26 2.83 -10.57
N THR A 82 2.11 3.22 -11.82
CA THR A 82 2.79 2.54 -12.93
C THR A 82 4.20 3.08 -13.13
N ASN A 83 5.06 2.28 -13.75
CA ASN A 83 6.43 2.65 -14.06
C ASN A 83 6.55 3.75 -15.14
N ASP A 84 5.43 4.14 -15.77
CA ASP A 84 5.37 5.11 -16.88
C ASP A 84 5.65 6.56 -16.46
N ARG A 85 5.88 6.81 -15.17
CA ARG A 85 6.21 8.15 -14.64
C ARG A 85 7.63 8.64 -14.95
N ASN A 86 8.47 7.78 -15.52
CA ASN A 86 9.87 8.08 -15.85
C ASN A 86 10.16 8.20 -17.37
N MET A 87 9.14 8.37 -18.22
CA MET A 87 9.34 8.71 -19.64
C MET A 87 8.95 10.16 -19.95
#